data_AF-A0A843JH07-F1
#
_entry.id   AF-A0A843JH07-F1
#
_cell.length_a   1.000
_cell.length_b   1.000
_cell.length_c   1.000
_cell.angle_alpha   90.00
_cell.angle_beta   90.00
_cell.angle_gamma   90.00
#
_symmetry.space_group_name_H-M   'P 1'
#
loop_
_entity.id
_entity.type
_entity.pdbx_description
1 polymer ?
#
loop_
_entity_poly.entity_id
_entity_poly.type
_entity_poly.pdbx_seq_one_letter_code
_entity_poly.pdbx_strand_id
1 'polypeptide(L)'
;MITTVVGSFGIDLKEPKTLGEKVKSAIGLYDPYKIAIEEAVKLQLDCGIDIIGDGQPRGDMVGSFVKHIPGFSYEMNSSVIVSKIRAPQVDIMIKDLKYAQKVLDAEIKNRNMPKEEADRKGVKLMLTGPSTIVHSSRLESFYKDRNPAIIDCAHALRREVESAEKAGAKYVQIDDPFLSTGMVDLKVAKESIGILTDGIEMPMAMHVCGNLNECFKEIAKFPIDILDCEFAGNNVNIGVLEENADLLSGKKLGFGCVDSA
;
A
#
# COMPACT_ATOMS: atom_id res chain seq x y z
N MET A 1 -3.67 8.87 20.30
CA MET A 1 -2.91 8.18 19.24
C MET A 1 -3.93 7.59 18.28
N ILE A 2 -3.66 7.64 16.97
CA ILE A 2 -4.52 7.03 15.93
C ILE A 2 -3.97 5.64 15.65
N THR A 3 -4.84 4.64 15.55
CA THR A 3 -4.45 3.26 15.24
C THR A 3 -4.68 2.95 13.76
N THR A 4 -3.78 2.18 13.17
CA THR A 4 -3.90 1.65 11.81
C THR A 4 -3.21 0.29 11.71
N VAL A 5 -3.36 -0.38 10.58
CA VAL A 5 -2.68 -1.64 10.23
C VAL A 5 -1.68 -1.36 9.12
N VAL A 6 -0.67 -2.21 8.89
CA VAL A 6 0.24 -2.01 7.73
C VAL A 6 -0.49 -2.31 6.43
N GLY A 7 -1.17 -3.45 6.31
CA GLY A 7 -2.03 -3.66 5.15
C GLY A 7 -2.78 -4.97 5.07
N SER A 8 -2.18 -5.97 4.43
CA SER A 8 -2.84 -7.22 4.03
C SER A 8 -3.54 -7.93 5.18
N PHE A 9 -4.74 -8.45 4.92
CA PHE A 9 -5.47 -9.34 5.81
C PHE A 9 -5.64 -10.71 5.13
N GLY A 10 -5.30 -11.79 5.83
CA GLY A 10 -5.45 -13.17 5.36
C GLY A 10 -6.90 -13.65 5.36
N ILE A 11 -7.79 -12.98 4.62
CA ILE A 11 -9.19 -13.39 4.49
C ILE A 11 -9.33 -14.39 3.35
N ASP A 12 -9.85 -15.57 3.67
CA ASP A 12 -10.15 -16.61 2.68
C ASP A 12 -11.27 -16.17 1.73
N LEU A 13 -11.04 -16.36 0.43
CA LEU A 13 -12.05 -16.08 -0.59
C LEU A 13 -13.21 -17.07 -0.46
N LYS A 14 -14.42 -16.55 -0.33
CA LYS A 14 -15.62 -17.36 -0.15
C LYS A 14 -16.17 -17.84 -1.50
N GLU A 15 -16.56 -19.11 -1.55
CA GLU A 15 -17.34 -19.67 -2.65
C GLU A 15 -18.84 -19.33 -2.55
N PRO A 16 -19.57 -19.25 -3.68
CA PRO A 16 -21.01 -18.98 -3.67
C PRO A 16 -21.78 -20.14 -3.02
N LYS A 17 -22.45 -19.89 -1.89
CA LYS A 17 -23.17 -20.93 -1.13
C LYS A 17 -24.66 -20.93 -1.42
N THR A 18 -25.27 -19.75 -1.49
CA THR A 18 -26.72 -19.60 -1.69
C THR A 18 -27.13 -19.74 -3.15
N LEU A 19 -28.40 -20.06 -3.41
CA LEU A 19 -28.92 -20.13 -4.79
C LEU A 19 -28.75 -18.79 -5.51
N GLY A 20 -28.97 -17.67 -4.82
CA GLY A 20 -28.79 -16.32 -5.37
C GLY A 20 -27.32 -16.01 -5.71
N GLU A 21 -26.36 -16.40 -4.88
CA GLU A 21 -24.93 -16.25 -5.17
C GLU A 21 -24.48 -17.15 -6.32
N LYS A 22 -24.99 -18.39 -6.39
CA LYS A 22 -24.71 -19.30 -7.50
C LYS A 22 -25.24 -18.75 -8.83
N VAL A 23 -26.44 -18.16 -8.84
CA VAL A 23 -26.97 -17.46 -10.01
C VAL A 23 -26.10 -16.25 -10.36
N LYS A 24 -25.74 -15.40 -9.39
CA LYS A 24 -24.83 -14.27 -9.61
C LYS A 24 -23.48 -14.71 -10.18
N SER A 25 -22.93 -15.82 -9.67
CA SER A 25 -21.68 -16.40 -10.14
C SER A 25 -21.82 -16.89 -11.59
N ALA A 26 -22.90 -17.59 -11.92
CA ALA A 26 -23.19 -18.06 -13.28
C ALA A 26 -23.32 -16.91 -14.30
N ILE A 27 -23.75 -15.73 -13.88
CA ILE A 27 -23.86 -14.53 -14.74
C ILE A 27 -22.70 -13.54 -14.58
N GLY A 28 -21.62 -13.92 -13.87
CA GLY A 28 -20.41 -13.11 -13.72
C GLY A 28 -20.53 -11.89 -12.79
N LEU A 29 -21.55 -11.84 -11.93
CA LEU A 29 -21.79 -10.77 -10.96
C LEU A 29 -21.34 -11.11 -9.53
N TYR A 30 -20.78 -12.29 -9.31
CA TYR A 30 -20.22 -12.67 -8.01
C TYR A 30 -18.76 -12.22 -7.91
N ASP A 31 -18.46 -11.37 -6.93
CA ASP A 31 -17.12 -10.87 -6.65
C ASP A 31 -16.69 -11.31 -5.23
N PRO A 32 -15.94 -12.42 -5.09
CA PRO A 32 -15.52 -12.92 -3.78
C PRO A 32 -14.61 -11.93 -3.05
N TYR A 33 -13.90 -11.07 -3.78
CA TYR A 33 -13.01 -10.08 -3.20
C TYR A 33 -13.78 -8.98 -2.46
N LYS A 34 -14.96 -8.59 -2.94
CA LYS A 34 -15.82 -7.65 -2.19
C LYS A 34 -16.26 -8.21 -0.85
N ILE A 35 -16.52 -9.52 -0.79
CA ILE A 35 -16.88 -10.18 0.47
C ILE A 35 -15.68 -10.15 1.42
N ALA A 36 -14.48 -10.44 0.91
CA ALA A 36 -13.25 -10.37 1.71
C ALA A 36 -12.94 -8.96 2.21
N ILE A 37 -13.12 -7.93 1.37
CA ILE A 37 -12.95 -6.51 1.77
C ILE A 37 -13.94 -6.15 2.88
N GLU A 38 -15.21 -6.52 2.74
CA GLU A 38 -16.22 -6.22 3.74
C GLU A 38 -15.90 -6.87 5.10
N GLU A 39 -15.42 -8.12 5.07
CA GLU A 39 -14.98 -8.84 6.26
C GLU A 39 -13.73 -8.20 6.89
N ALA A 40 -12.72 -7.85 6.07
CA ALA A 40 -11.52 -7.15 6.55
C ALA A 40 -11.86 -5.81 7.21
N VAL A 41 -12.77 -5.02 6.60
CA VAL A 41 -13.24 -3.74 7.16
C VAL A 41 -13.91 -3.95 8.52
N LYS A 42 -14.85 -4.89 8.61
CA LYS A 42 -15.58 -5.16 9.86
C LYS A 42 -14.65 -5.65 10.97
N LEU A 43 -13.74 -6.57 10.66
CA LEU A 43 -12.77 -7.08 11.63
C LEU A 43 -11.86 -5.98 12.16
N GLN A 44 -11.32 -5.12 11.29
CA GLN A 44 -10.51 -3.99 11.72
C GLN A 44 -11.30 -3.04 12.63
N LEU A 45 -12.57 -2.76 12.32
CA LEU A 45 -13.43 -1.92 13.16
C LEU A 45 -13.74 -2.59 14.51
N ASP A 46 -13.99 -3.90 14.53
CA ASP A 46 -14.21 -4.67 15.76
C ASP A 46 -12.96 -4.69 16.66
N CYS A 47 -11.78 -4.64 16.06
CA CYS A 47 -10.50 -4.47 16.77
C CYS A 47 -10.21 -3.03 17.21
N GLY A 48 -11.09 -2.07 16.92
CA GLY A 48 -10.90 -0.67 17.31
C GLY A 48 -9.87 0.10 16.46
N ILE A 49 -9.59 -0.36 15.24
CA ILE A 49 -8.70 0.34 14.31
C ILE A 49 -9.37 1.63 13.81
N ASP A 50 -8.63 2.74 13.82
CA ASP A 50 -9.13 4.05 13.37
C ASP A 50 -9.04 4.18 11.85
N ILE A 51 -7.85 4.04 11.27
CA ILE A 51 -7.66 4.09 9.83
C ILE A 51 -7.44 2.68 9.30
N ILE A 52 -8.37 2.21 8.48
CA ILE A 52 -8.41 0.83 7.99
C ILE A 52 -7.85 0.72 6.57
N GLY A 53 -7.44 -0.48 6.17
CA GLY A 53 -7.19 -0.87 4.78
C GLY A 53 -8.34 -1.70 4.20
N ASP A 54 -8.28 -1.96 2.90
CA ASP A 54 -9.20 -2.89 2.20
C ASP A 54 -8.83 -4.38 2.40
N GLY A 55 -7.69 -4.65 3.06
CA GLY A 55 -7.16 -6.00 3.28
C GLY A 55 -6.39 -6.59 2.10
N GLN A 56 -6.29 -5.89 0.96
CA GLN A 56 -5.59 -6.31 -0.26
C GLN A 56 -5.89 -7.75 -0.74
N PRO A 57 -7.16 -8.21 -0.82
CA PRO A 57 -7.44 -9.62 -1.11
C PRO A 57 -7.22 -10.03 -2.57
N ARG A 58 -6.95 -9.08 -3.49
CA ARG A 58 -6.88 -9.34 -4.94
C ARG A 58 -5.57 -9.96 -5.43
N GLY A 59 -4.54 -10.01 -4.61
CA GLY A 59 -3.29 -10.67 -4.99
C GLY A 59 -2.09 -10.21 -4.17
N ASP A 60 -0.91 -10.65 -4.59
CA ASP A 60 0.36 -10.28 -3.98
C ASP A 60 0.72 -8.81 -4.27
N MET A 61 1.63 -8.25 -3.48
CA MET A 61 2.00 -6.83 -3.52
C MET A 61 2.57 -6.40 -4.89
N VAL A 62 3.18 -7.29 -5.68
CA VAL A 62 3.77 -6.94 -6.98
C VAL A 62 2.80 -7.26 -8.11
N GLY A 63 2.30 -8.49 -8.13
CA GLY A 63 1.41 -9.04 -9.16
C GLY A 63 0.15 -8.22 -9.36
N SER A 64 -0.40 -7.64 -8.28
CA SER A 64 -1.59 -6.80 -8.34
C SER A 64 -1.39 -5.53 -9.16
N PHE A 65 -0.16 -5.03 -9.28
CA PHE A 65 0.14 -3.83 -10.08
C PHE A 65 0.63 -4.18 -11.48
N VAL A 66 1.63 -5.06 -11.59
CA VAL A 66 2.34 -5.32 -12.85
C VAL A 66 1.45 -5.92 -13.94
N LYS A 67 0.36 -6.61 -13.58
CA LYS A 67 -0.66 -7.09 -14.54
C LYS A 67 -1.35 -5.97 -15.31
N HIS A 68 -1.33 -4.75 -14.79
CA HIS A 68 -2.02 -3.59 -15.36
C HIS A 68 -1.07 -2.55 -15.96
N ILE A 69 0.23 -2.61 -15.66
CA ILE A 69 1.22 -1.62 -16.08
C ILE A 69 1.89 -2.07 -17.39
N PRO A 70 1.68 -1.35 -18.51
CA PRO A 70 2.39 -1.63 -19.75
C PRO A 70 3.91 -1.54 -19.55
N GLY A 71 4.65 -2.52 -20.09
CA GLY A 71 6.09 -2.67 -19.84
C GLY A 71 6.42 -3.91 -19.03
N PHE A 72 5.47 -4.40 -18.24
CA PHE A 72 5.58 -5.65 -17.48
C PHE A 72 4.86 -6.80 -18.19
N SER A 73 5.36 -8.01 -17.93
CA SER A 73 4.66 -9.28 -18.12
C SER A 73 4.59 -10.00 -16.77
N TYR A 74 3.52 -10.77 -16.54
CA TYR A 74 3.33 -11.54 -15.32
C TYR A 74 2.83 -12.94 -15.65
N GLU A 75 3.69 -13.93 -15.44
CA GLU A 75 3.41 -15.34 -15.73
C GLU A 75 3.94 -16.22 -14.60
N MET A 76 3.20 -17.27 -14.23
CA MET A 76 3.60 -18.25 -13.20
C MET A 76 4.06 -17.59 -11.88
N ASN A 77 3.34 -16.55 -11.44
CA ASN A 77 3.67 -15.74 -10.25
C ASN A 77 5.06 -15.07 -10.31
N SER A 78 5.56 -14.79 -11.51
CA SER A 78 6.82 -14.08 -11.73
C SER A 78 6.58 -12.85 -12.59
N SER A 79 7.18 -11.72 -12.17
CA SER A 79 7.13 -10.45 -12.89
C SER A 79 8.38 -10.24 -13.72
N VAL A 80 8.21 -9.77 -14.95
CA VAL A 80 9.31 -9.50 -15.89
C VAL A 80 9.10 -8.14 -16.56
N ILE A 81 10.14 -7.30 -16.59
CA ILE A 81 10.14 -6.04 -17.34
C ILE A 81 10.61 -6.34 -18.77
N VAL A 82 9.68 -6.31 -19.71
CA VAL A 82 9.89 -6.73 -21.11
C VAL A 82 10.03 -5.55 -22.08
N SER A 83 9.56 -4.36 -21.69
CA SER A 83 9.69 -3.14 -22.51
C SER A 83 9.59 -1.88 -21.64
N LYS A 84 9.53 -0.69 -22.26
CA LYS A 84 9.40 0.57 -21.52
C LYS A 84 8.14 0.56 -20.63
N ILE A 85 8.33 0.85 -19.35
CA ILE A 85 7.26 1.03 -18.37
C ILE A 85 6.47 2.31 -18.70
N ARG A 86 5.14 2.21 -18.72
CA ARG A 86 4.24 3.34 -19.00
C ARG A 86 3.04 3.30 -18.06
N ALA A 87 2.35 4.44 -17.93
CA ALA A 87 1.16 4.52 -17.11
C ALA A 87 0.04 3.56 -17.59
N PRO A 88 -0.64 2.88 -16.66
CA PRO A 88 -1.81 2.08 -16.97
C PRO A 88 -2.96 2.98 -17.45
N GLN A 89 -3.83 2.42 -18.29
CA GLN A 89 -5.02 3.13 -18.78
C GLN A 89 -6.19 3.08 -17.80
N VAL A 90 -6.10 2.22 -16.78
CA VAL A 90 -7.10 2.00 -15.75
C VAL A 90 -6.48 2.19 -14.38
N ASP A 91 -7.31 2.56 -13.42
CA ASP A 91 -6.93 2.58 -12.01
C ASP A 91 -6.95 1.14 -11.47
N ILE A 92 -6.02 0.82 -10.57
CA ILE A 92 -5.73 -0.57 -10.17
C ILE A 92 -6.54 -0.95 -8.92
N MET A 93 -6.46 -0.14 -7.87
CA MET A 93 -6.99 -0.40 -6.52
C MET A 93 -8.17 0.53 -6.15
N ILE A 94 -8.40 1.60 -6.90
CA ILE A 94 -9.42 2.62 -6.57
C ILE A 94 -10.84 2.07 -6.41
N LYS A 95 -11.20 0.99 -7.11
CA LYS A 95 -12.53 0.37 -6.97
C LYS A 95 -12.72 -0.27 -5.59
N ASP A 96 -11.67 -0.89 -5.06
CA ASP A 96 -11.71 -1.56 -3.76
C ASP A 96 -11.62 -0.54 -2.63
N LEU A 97 -10.80 0.51 -2.77
CA LEU A 97 -10.79 1.67 -1.87
C LEU A 97 -12.20 2.25 -1.69
N LYS A 98 -12.90 2.54 -2.79
CA LYS A 98 -14.27 3.09 -2.76
C LYS A 98 -15.27 2.10 -2.15
N TYR A 99 -15.07 0.80 -2.38
CA TYR A 99 -15.93 -0.22 -1.77
C TYR A 99 -15.71 -0.30 -0.26
N ALA A 100 -14.47 -0.31 0.21
CA ALA A 100 -14.11 -0.29 1.62
C ALA A 100 -14.66 0.96 2.33
N GLN A 101 -14.56 2.14 1.71
CA GLN A 101 -15.18 3.38 2.22
C GLN A 101 -16.70 3.23 2.37
N LYS A 102 -17.37 2.66 1.37
CA LYS A 102 -18.82 2.41 1.43
C LYS A 102 -19.19 1.47 2.58
N VAL A 103 -18.39 0.42 2.83
CA VAL A 103 -18.62 -0.48 3.97
C VAL A 103 -18.39 0.25 5.29
N LEU A 104 -17.31 1.04 5.40
CA LEU A 104 -17.02 1.86 6.58
C LEU A 104 -18.19 2.81 6.91
N ASP A 105 -18.69 3.55 5.93
CA ASP A 105 -19.81 4.47 6.12
C ASP A 105 -21.08 3.75 6.61
N ALA A 106 -21.34 2.55 6.08
CA ALA A 106 -22.45 1.72 6.52
C ALA A 106 -22.26 1.25 7.97
N GLU A 107 -21.06 0.83 8.36
CA GLU A 107 -20.75 0.39 9.72
C GLU A 107 -20.82 1.54 10.73
N ILE A 108 -20.31 2.74 10.39
CA ILE A 108 -20.45 3.95 11.22
C ILE A 108 -21.94 4.21 11.53
N LYS A 109 -22.79 4.14 10.50
CA LYS A 109 -24.23 4.34 10.64
C LYS A 109 -24.90 3.22 11.45
N ASN A 110 -24.62 1.96 11.11
CA ASN A 110 -25.26 0.79 11.72
C ASN A 110 -24.91 0.65 13.21
N ARG A 111 -23.68 1.01 13.59
CA ARG A 111 -23.21 0.99 14.98
C ARG A 111 -23.60 2.25 15.76
N ASN A 112 -24.23 3.24 15.11
CA ASN A 112 -24.53 4.55 15.68
C ASN A 112 -23.30 5.18 16.35
N MET A 113 -22.16 5.13 15.63
CA MET A 113 -20.85 5.52 16.16
C MET A 113 -20.85 7.00 16.57
N PRO A 114 -20.35 7.35 17.77
CA PRO A 114 -20.25 8.75 18.20
C PRO A 114 -19.43 9.58 17.21
N LYS A 115 -19.81 10.84 17.02
CA LYS A 115 -19.15 11.74 16.05
C LYS A 115 -17.63 11.82 16.24
N GLU A 116 -17.16 11.94 17.47
CA GLU A 116 -15.73 12.01 17.79
C GLU A 116 -14.95 10.74 17.38
N GLU A 117 -15.60 9.57 17.45
CA GLU A 117 -15.02 8.32 16.98
C GLU A 117 -15.08 8.24 15.45
N ALA A 118 -16.23 8.58 14.86
CA ALA A 118 -16.43 8.56 13.41
C ALA A 118 -15.46 9.50 12.66
N ASP A 119 -15.19 10.69 13.21
CA ASP A 119 -14.28 11.69 12.63
C ASP A 119 -12.82 11.20 12.54
N ARG A 120 -12.44 10.22 13.37
CA ARG A 120 -11.12 9.56 13.34
C ARG A 120 -11.04 8.47 12.28
N LYS A 121 -12.17 7.96 11.80
CA LYS A 121 -12.20 6.85 10.84
C LYS A 121 -11.79 7.29 9.44
N GLY A 122 -11.29 6.34 8.67
CA GLY A 122 -10.95 6.54 7.26
C GLY A 122 -10.38 5.28 6.64
N VAL A 123 -10.30 5.25 5.32
CA VAL A 123 -9.67 4.16 4.57
C VAL A 123 -8.41 4.69 3.90
N LYS A 124 -7.29 4.00 4.05
CA LYS A 124 -6.04 4.32 3.34
C LYS A 124 -5.93 3.47 2.07
N LEU A 125 -5.20 3.97 1.08
CA LEU A 125 -4.75 3.14 -0.04
C LEU A 125 -3.37 2.57 0.29
N MET A 126 -3.12 1.31 -0.05
CA MET A 126 -1.78 0.70 0.02
C MET A 126 -1.26 0.47 -1.40
N LEU A 127 -0.18 1.16 -1.72
CA LEU A 127 0.50 1.15 -3.01
C LEU A 127 1.86 0.47 -2.83
N THR A 128 2.21 -0.49 -3.67
CA THR A 128 3.58 -1.02 -3.65
C THR A 128 4.54 -0.04 -4.31
N GLY A 129 5.67 0.21 -3.65
CA GLY A 129 6.66 1.20 -4.07
C GLY A 129 7.37 0.86 -5.38
N PRO A 130 7.84 1.87 -6.12
CA PRO A 130 8.54 1.67 -7.39
C PRO A 130 9.79 0.78 -7.27
N SER A 131 10.56 0.93 -6.18
CA SER A 131 11.80 0.16 -5.98
C SER A 131 11.47 -1.33 -5.81
N THR A 132 10.50 -1.65 -4.96
CA THR A 132 10.04 -3.02 -4.71
C THR A 132 9.46 -3.67 -5.96
N ILE A 133 8.60 -2.98 -6.73
CA ILE A 133 8.06 -3.53 -7.98
C ILE A 133 9.19 -3.88 -8.95
N VAL A 134 10.15 -2.97 -9.15
CA VAL A 134 11.23 -3.16 -10.12
C VAL A 134 12.22 -4.22 -9.66
N HIS A 135 12.63 -4.22 -8.40
CA HIS A 135 13.60 -5.18 -7.88
C HIS A 135 13.01 -6.59 -7.72
N SER A 136 11.70 -6.71 -7.52
CA SER A 136 10.97 -7.99 -7.57
C SER A 136 10.76 -8.51 -9.00
N SER A 137 11.10 -7.71 -10.01
CA SER A 137 10.90 -8.07 -11.42
C SER A 137 12.22 -8.40 -12.10
N ARG A 138 12.24 -9.49 -12.88
CA ARG A 138 13.37 -9.81 -13.75
C ARG A 138 13.50 -8.75 -14.84
N LEU A 139 14.72 -8.30 -15.12
CA LEU A 139 15.00 -7.34 -16.18
C LEU A 139 15.34 -8.06 -17.48
N GLU A 140 14.65 -7.76 -18.57
CA GLU A 140 15.06 -8.14 -19.93
C GLU A 140 15.83 -7.00 -20.61
N SER A 141 15.94 -7.01 -21.94
CA SER A 141 16.93 -6.20 -22.65
C SER A 141 16.62 -4.70 -22.76
N PHE A 142 15.43 -4.23 -22.37
CA PHE A 142 15.06 -2.81 -22.58
C PHE A 142 15.86 -1.85 -21.68
N TYR A 143 15.93 -2.13 -20.38
CA TYR A 143 16.73 -1.35 -19.45
C TYR A 143 18.07 -2.04 -19.19
N LYS A 144 19.15 -1.27 -19.08
CA LYS A 144 20.49 -1.79 -18.78
C LYS A 144 20.72 -2.00 -17.28
N ASP A 145 20.01 -1.23 -16.46
CA ASP A 145 20.02 -1.28 -15.01
C ASP A 145 18.63 -0.88 -14.47
N ARG A 146 18.43 -0.97 -13.16
CA ARG A 146 17.12 -0.81 -12.53
C ARG A 146 16.72 0.64 -12.30
N ASN A 147 17.66 1.59 -12.27
CA ASN A 147 17.38 2.95 -11.84
C ASN A 147 16.40 3.69 -12.78
N PRO A 148 16.58 3.66 -14.12
CA PRO A 148 15.59 4.23 -15.04
C PRO A 148 14.23 3.53 -14.98
N ALA A 149 14.21 2.23 -14.69
CA ALA A 149 12.95 1.49 -14.54
C ALA A 149 12.19 1.91 -13.28
N ILE A 150 12.89 2.22 -12.17
CA ILE A 150 12.29 2.75 -10.93
C ILE A 150 11.60 4.10 -11.22
N ILE A 151 12.26 4.99 -11.96
CA ILE A 151 11.70 6.29 -12.33
C ILE A 151 10.48 6.15 -13.25
N ASP A 152 10.57 5.33 -14.32
CA ASP A 152 9.42 5.09 -15.20
C ASP A 152 8.25 4.41 -14.43
N CYS A 153 8.56 3.54 -13.46
CA CYS A 153 7.55 2.91 -12.60
C CYS A 153 6.85 3.93 -11.69
N ALA A 154 7.58 4.90 -11.12
CA ALA A 154 6.97 5.98 -10.35
C ALA A 154 6.02 6.83 -11.20
N HIS A 155 6.42 7.18 -12.43
CA HIS A 155 5.53 7.88 -13.36
C HIS A 155 4.29 7.04 -13.71
N ALA A 156 4.43 5.72 -13.82
CA ALA A 156 3.29 4.85 -14.09
C ALA A 156 2.30 4.78 -12.92
N LEU A 157 2.80 4.74 -11.69
CA LEU A 157 1.99 4.66 -10.47
C LEU A 157 1.37 5.99 -10.04
N ARG A 158 1.92 7.13 -10.52
CA ARG A 158 1.44 8.47 -10.15
C ARG A 158 -0.07 8.65 -10.33
N ARG A 159 -0.63 8.12 -11.42
CA ARG A 159 -2.08 8.19 -11.68
C ARG A 159 -2.90 7.57 -10.54
N GLU A 160 -2.42 6.49 -9.94
CA GLU A 160 -3.12 5.80 -8.85
C GLU A 160 -3.18 6.68 -7.61
N VAL A 161 -2.08 7.37 -7.28
CA VAL A 161 -2.02 8.31 -6.14
C VAL A 161 -2.99 9.48 -6.34
N GLU A 162 -2.96 10.12 -7.51
CA GLU A 162 -3.89 11.21 -7.85
C GLU A 162 -5.36 10.75 -7.82
N SER A 163 -5.62 9.50 -8.20
CA SER A 163 -6.97 8.93 -8.20
C SER A 163 -7.43 8.57 -6.79
N ALA A 164 -6.52 8.19 -5.90
CA ALA A 164 -6.81 7.93 -4.49
C ALA A 164 -7.16 9.21 -3.73
N GLU A 165 -6.45 10.31 -3.99
CA GLU A 165 -6.80 11.62 -3.45
C GLU A 165 -8.21 12.03 -3.86
N LYS A 166 -8.51 11.95 -5.17
CA LYS A 166 -9.86 12.24 -5.70
C LYS A 166 -10.93 11.30 -5.16
N ALA A 167 -10.56 10.08 -4.78
CA ALA A 167 -11.46 9.11 -4.16
C ALA A 167 -11.64 9.34 -2.65
N GLY A 168 -10.91 10.28 -2.04
CA GLY A 168 -11.00 10.59 -0.62
C GLY A 168 -10.30 9.57 0.28
N ALA A 169 -9.21 8.95 -0.20
CA ALA A 169 -8.34 8.17 0.68
C ALA A 169 -7.88 9.04 1.86
N LYS A 170 -7.82 8.46 3.06
CA LYS A 170 -7.35 9.18 4.26
C LYS A 170 -5.87 9.56 4.13
N TYR A 171 -5.10 8.67 3.51
CA TYR A 171 -3.73 8.85 3.05
C TYR A 171 -3.38 7.70 2.08
N VAL A 172 -2.29 7.84 1.34
CA VAL A 172 -1.68 6.73 0.58
C VAL A 172 -0.45 6.24 1.34
N GLN A 173 -0.35 4.94 1.55
CA GLN A 173 0.85 4.29 2.03
C GLN A 173 1.61 3.65 0.87
N ILE A 174 2.90 3.96 0.77
CA ILE A 174 3.82 3.37 -0.19
C ILE A 174 4.65 2.31 0.53
N ASP A 175 4.40 1.03 0.19
CA ASP A 175 5.09 -0.11 0.78
C ASP A 175 6.33 -0.44 -0.06
N ASP A 176 7.52 -0.10 0.42
CA ASP A 176 8.76 -0.28 -0.34
C ASP A 176 9.84 -1.04 0.48
N PRO A 177 9.61 -2.32 0.82
CA PRO A 177 10.52 -3.12 1.64
C PRO A 177 11.93 -3.26 1.06
N PHE A 178 12.11 -3.13 -0.26
CA PHE A 178 13.44 -3.20 -0.87
C PHE A 178 14.39 -2.06 -0.42
N LEU A 179 13.88 -0.97 0.15
CA LEU A 179 14.71 0.14 0.63
C LEU A 179 15.65 -0.23 1.78
N SER A 180 15.34 -1.27 2.57
CA SER A 180 16.19 -1.74 3.67
C SER A 180 17.20 -2.81 3.25
N THR A 181 17.17 -3.27 2.00
CA THR A 181 17.97 -4.43 1.55
C THR A 181 19.39 -4.11 1.13
N GLY A 182 19.73 -2.82 0.98
CA GLY A 182 21.00 -2.36 0.40
C GLY A 182 21.12 -2.53 -1.13
N MET A 183 20.11 -3.10 -1.80
CA MET A 183 20.13 -3.29 -3.26
C MET A 183 19.69 -2.05 -4.04
N VAL A 184 18.96 -1.13 -3.40
CA VAL A 184 18.35 0.04 -4.03
C VAL A 184 19.25 1.26 -3.87
N ASP A 185 19.43 2.03 -4.96
CA ASP A 185 19.98 3.39 -4.85
C ASP A 185 18.95 4.31 -4.17
N LEU A 186 19.19 4.65 -2.91
CA LEU A 186 18.27 5.46 -2.11
C LEU A 186 18.07 6.88 -2.66
N LYS A 187 18.99 7.40 -3.49
CA LYS A 187 18.78 8.71 -4.15
C LYS A 187 17.72 8.59 -5.24
N VAL A 188 17.79 7.53 -6.03
CA VAL A 188 16.79 7.22 -7.09
C VAL A 188 15.45 6.87 -6.46
N ALA A 189 15.45 6.09 -5.37
CA ALA A 189 14.22 5.82 -4.62
C ALA A 189 13.59 7.13 -4.13
N LYS A 190 14.36 8.03 -3.51
CA LYS A 190 13.86 9.32 -3.04
C LYS A 190 13.25 10.16 -4.18
N GLU A 191 13.91 10.20 -5.33
CA GLU A 191 13.39 10.87 -6.53
C GLU A 191 12.07 10.25 -6.99
N SER A 192 11.99 8.92 -7.01
CA SER A 192 10.78 8.18 -7.37
C SER A 192 9.61 8.47 -6.44
N ILE A 193 9.87 8.60 -5.13
CA ILE A 193 8.85 9.01 -4.15
C ILE A 193 8.46 10.47 -4.37
N GLY A 194 9.41 11.36 -4.67
CA GLY A 194 9.13 12.75 -5.05
C GLY A 194 8.16 12.85 -6.23
N ILE A 195 8.32 11.99 -7.25
CA ILE A 195 7.38 11.91 -8.39
C ILE A 195 5.98 11.50 -7.95
N LEU A 196 5.84 10.61 -6.96
CA LEU A 196 4.53 10.17 -6.47
C LEU A 196 3.84 11.21 -5.60
N THR A 197 4.61 12.01 -4.86
CA THR A 197 4.08 12.95 -3.86
C THR A 197 3.92 14.37 -4.40
N ASP A 198 4.53 14.71 -5.53
CA ASP A 198 4.49 16.06 -6.10
C ASP A 198 3.05 16.50 -6.42
N GLY A 199 2.62 17.62 -5.83
CA GLY A 199 1.28 18.18 -6.00
C GLY A 199 0.14 17.44 -5.29
N ILE A 200 0.45 16.45 -4.45
CA ILE A 200 -0.55 15.74 -3.63
C ILE A 200 -0.72 16.48 -2.29
N GLU A 201 -1.96 16.79 -1.93
CA GLU A 201 -2.32 17.52 -0.70
C GLU A 201 -2.69 16.57 0.45
N MET A 202 -3.19 15.37 0.14
CA MET A 202 -3.43 14.35 1.17
C MET A 202 -2.11 13.84 1.77
N PRO A 203 -2.11 13.36 3.03
CA PRO A 203 -0.90 12.81 3.62
C PRO A 203 -0.36 11.62 2.84
N MET A 204 0.96 11.51 2.77
CA MET A 204 1.68 10.42 2.14
C MET A 204 2.49 9.66 3.20
N ALA A 205 2.29 8.35 3.27
CA ALA A 205 3.00 7.46 4.17
C ALA A 205 3.96 6.56 3.39
N MET A 206 5.04 6.14 4.04
CA MET A 206 5.93 5.12 3.50
C MET A 206 6.17 4.06 4.55
N HIS A 207 5.95 2.79 4.18
CA HIS A 207 6.25 1.64 5.01
C HIS A 207 7.56 0.99 4.54
N VAL A 208 8.50 0.80 5.47
CA VAL A 208 9.77 0.08 5.25
C VAL A 208 9.96 -0.94 6.35
N CYS A 209 9.98 -2.22 5.99
CA CYS A 209 10.26 -3.34 6.90
C CYS A 209 11.73 -3.79 6.81
N GLY A 210 12.13 -4.72 7.67
CA GLY A 210 13.51 -5.22 7.77
C GLY A 210 14.44 -4.34 8.62
N ASN A 211 15.75 -4.53 8.43
CA ASN A 211 16.78 -3.86 9.21
C ASN A 211 17.04 -2.42 8.72
N LEU A 212 16.82 -1.43 9.59
CA LEU A 212 16.90 -0.02 9.22
C LEU A 212 18.28 0.62 9.42
N ASN A 213 19.27 -0.10 9.96
CA ASN A 213 20.60 0.44 10.30
C ASN A 213 21.24 1.27 9.18
N GLU A 214 21.17 0.77 7.95
CA GLU A 214 21.88 1.37 6.81
C GLU A 214 21.02 2.37 6.02
N CYS A 215 19.69 2.33 6.16
CA CYS A 215 18.79 3.13 5.33
C CYS A 215 18.05 4.25 6.08
N PHE A 216 17.88 4.16 7.41
CA PHE A 216 16.99 5.04 8.19
C PHE A 216 17.26 6.53 7.96
N LYS A 217 18.53 6.95 8.03
CA LYS A 217 18.94 8.34 7.86
C LYS A 217 18.55 8.92 6.50
N GLU A 218 18.55 8.11 5.45
CA GLU A 218 18.17 8.54 4.12
C GLU A 218 16.65 8.49 3.91
N ILE A 219 15.98 7.42 4.32
CA ILE A 219 14.51 7.30 4.18
C ILE A 219 13.77 8.36 5.02
N ALA A 220 14.32 8.77 6.17
CA ALA A 220 13.79 9.88 6.96
C ALA A 220 13.78 11.21 6.19
N LYS A 221 14.58 11.36 5.12
CA LYS A 221 14.61 12.56 4.27
C LYS A 221 13.65 12.49 3.09
N PHE A 222 12.88 11.42 2.93
CA PHE A 222 11.96 11.26 1.81
C PHE A 222 10.78 12.25 1.93
N PRO A 223 10.16 12.66 0.81
CA PRO A 223 9.09 13.66 0.79
C PRO A 223 7.73 13.07 1.21
N ILE A 224 7.68 12.47 2.40
CA ILE A 224 6.49 11.81 2.99
C ILE A 224 6.17 12.40 4.35
N ASP A 225 4.91 12.34 4.77
CA ASP A 225 4.42 12.87 6.04
C ASP A 225 4.51 11.85 7.18
N ILE A 226 4.41 10.56 6.86
CA ILE A 226 4.36 9.47 7.85
C ILE A 226 5.39 8.41 7.46
N LEU A 227 6.41 8.21 8.30
CA LEU A 227 7.33 7.07 8.15
C LEU A 227 6.85 5.93 9.05
N ASP A 228 6.49 4.79 8.47
CA ASP A 228 6.00 3.61 9.15
C ASP A 228 7.05 2.48 9.10
N CYS A 229 7.40 1.93 10.26
CA CYS A 229 8.50 0.98 10.41
C CYS A 229 8.17 -0.12 11.43
N GLU A 230 8.79 -1.29 11.27
CA GLU A 230 8.70 -2.39 12.24
C GLU A 230 9.57 -2.14 13.47
N PHE A 231 9.01 -2.29 14.68
CA PHE A 231 9.76 -2.16 15.94
C PHE A 231 9.55 -3.35 16.89
N ALA A 232 8.32 -3.86 17.02
CA ALA A 232 7.98 -4.90 18.01
C ALA A 232 8.77 -6.22 17.85
N GLY A 233 9.17 -6.57 16.62
CA GLY A 233 9.99 -7.75 16.34
C GLY A 233 11.47 -7.46 16.07
N ASN A 234 11.90 -6.18 16.17
CA ASN A 234 13.22 -5.76 15.70
C ASN A 234 13.87 -4.73 16.63
N ASN A 235 14.56 -5.21 17.67
CA ASN A 235 15.24 -4.37 18.66
C ASN A 235 16.31 -3.45 18.04
N VAL A 236 16.90 -3.85 16.91
CA VAL A 236 17.87 -3.00 16.21
C VAL A 236 17.21 -1.72 15.74
N ASN A 237 15.99 -1.81 15.18
CA ASN A 237 15.25 -0.65 14.70
C ASN A 237 14.88 0.32 15.84
N ILE A 238 14.66 -0.17 17.07
CA ILE A 238 14.43 0.69 18.24
C ILE A 238 15.66 1.55 18.52
N GLY A 239 16.85 0.95 18.58
CA GLY A 239 18.09 1.70 18.80
C GLY A 239 18.36 2.71 17.68
N VAL A 240 18.13 2.31 16.43
CA VAL A 240 18.24 3.23 15.27
C VAL A 240 17.29 4.43 15.42
N LEU A 241 16.05 4.20 15.85
CA LEU A 241 15.10 5.27 16.08
C LEU A 241 15.55 6.19 17.22
N GLU A 242 15.99 5.66 18.35
CA GLU A 242 16.45 6.44 19.51
C GLU A 242 17.62 7.36 19.14
N GLU A 243 18.59 6.85 18.37
CA GLU A 243 19.76 7.62 17.93
C GLU A 243 19.46 8.68 16.87
N ASN A 244 18.34 8.56 16.16
CA ASN A 244 18.04 9.37 14.97
C ASN A 244 16.63 10.01 15.01
N ALA A 245 16.02 10.10 16.19
CA ALA A 245 14.64 10.61 16.36
C ALA A 245 14.49 12.07 15.90
N ASP A 246 15.57 12.84 15.95
CA ASP A 246 15.64 14.22 15.47
C ASP A 246 15.41 14.35 13.95
N LEU A 247 15.76 13.31 13.18
CA LEU A 247 15.55 13.27 11.73
C LEU A 247 14.07 13.17 11.34
N LEU A 248 13.20 12.82 12.27
CA LEU A 248 11.75 12.76 12.05
C LEU A 248 11.04 14.10 12.27
N SER A 249 11.77 15.18 12.54
CA SER A 249 11.18 16.51 12.76
C SER A 249 10.23 16.91 11.63
N GLY A 250 8.97 17.19 11.98
CA GLY A 250 7.91 17.54 11.02
C GLY A 250 7.20 16.34 10.38
N LYS A 251 7.62 15.11 10.66
CA LYS A 251 6.95 13.88 10.22
C LYS A 251 6.23 13.20 11.40
N LYS A 252 5.24 12.38 11.08
CA LYS A 252 4.65 11.42 12.01
C LYS A 252 5.39 10.09 11.90
N LEU A 253 5.45 9.37 13.01
CA LEU A 253 6.00 8.02 13.05
C LEU A 253 4.84 7.01 13.14
N GLY A 254 4.80 6.07 12.20
CA GLY A 254 4.09 4.80 12.34
C GLY A 254 4.96 3.86 13.15
N PHE A 255 4.54 3.61 14.40
CA PHE A 255 5.30 2.75 15.30
C PHE A 255 4.74 1.32 15.25
N GLY A 256 5.37 0.44 14.47
CA GLY A 256 5.01 -0.96 14.36
C GLY A 256 5.12 -1.70 15.70
N CYS A 257 4.00 -1.77 16.43
CA CYS A 257 3.90 -2.30 17.79
C CYS A 257 3.38 -3.75 17.87
N VAL A 258 3.16 -4.40 16.73
CA VAL A 258 2.75 -5.80 16.63
C VAL A 258 3.77 -6.55 15.79
N ASP A 259 4.24 -7.69 16.28
CA ASP A 259 5.04 -8.63 15.50
C ASP A 259 4.09 -9.53 14.71
N SER A 260 4.28 -9.56 13.39
CA SER A 260 3.41 -10.28 12.44
C SER A 260 4.14 -11.37 11.66
N ALA A 261 5.39 -11.64 12.02
CA ALA A 261 6.23 -12.69 11.46
C ALA A 261 5.93 -14.08 12.05
#